data_AF-C5S049-F1
#
_entry.id   AF-C5S049-F1
#
_cell.length_a   1.000
_cell.length_b   1.000
_cell.length_c   1.000
_cell.angle_alpha   90.00
_cell.angle_beta   90.00
_cell.angle_gamma   90.00
#
_symmetry.space_group_name_H-M   'P 1'
#
loop_
_entity.id
_entity.type
_entity.pdbx_description
1 polymer ?
#
loop_
_entity_poly.entity_id
_entity_poly.type
_entity_poly.pdbx_seq_one_letter_code
_entity_poly.pdbx_strand_id
1 'polypeptide(L)' 'MIKENNGWISVKDALPEPYRAVLVINSEEYFLASIRSDGEFHLSNFSRVYDVTHWQPLPPPSTKSNSAREK' A
#
# COMPACT_ATOMS: atom_id res chain seq x y z
N MET A 1 19.08 -1.09 -16.79
CA MET A 1 19.18 -1.24 -15.32
C MET A 1 17.91 -1.91 -14.87
N ILE A 2 18.03 -3.10 -14.26
CA ILE A 2 16.93 -4.05 -14.24
C ILE A 2 15.88 -3.60 -13.22
N LYS A 3 14.69 -3.31 -13.75
CA LYS A 3 13.49 -2.82 -13.07
C LYS A 3 12.78 -4.01 -12.40
N GLU A 4 13.46 -4.75 -11.52
CA GLU A 4 13.00 -6.09 -11.09
C GLU A 4 12.03 -6.10 -9.90
N ASN A 5 11.80 -4.99 -9.20
CA ASN A 5 10.93 -5.02 -8.02
C ASN A 5 9.45 -4.73 -8.32
N ASN A 6 8.99 -4.83 -9.57
CA ASN A 6 7.58 -4.63 -9.97
C ASN A 6 6.89 -3.35 -9.41
N GLY A 7 7.66 -2.31 -9.07
CA GLY A 7 7.14 -1.06 -8.47
C GLY A 7 7.10 -1.01 -6.95
N TRP A 8 7.57 -2.04 -6.24
CA TRP A 8 7.72 -2.04 -4.78
C TRP A 8 8.92 -1.21 -4.32
N ILE A 9 8.72 -0.47 -3.23
CA ILE A 9 9.67 0.43 -2.59
C ILE A 9 9.96 -0.13 -1.20
N SER A 10 11.23 -0.37 -0.87
CA SER A 10 11.63 -0.79 0.48
C SER A 10 11.38 0.34 1.47
N VAL A 11 10.87 0.04 2.66
CA VAL A 11 10.71 1.05 3.73
C VAL A 11 12.05 1.65 4.19
N LYS A 12 13.17 0.98 3.87
CA LYS A 12 14.53 1.48 4.11
C LYS A 12 14.97 2.53 3.08
N ASP A 13 14.38 2.50 1.89
CA ASP A 13 14.72 3.42 0.80
C ASP A 13 13.86 4.69 0.87
N ALA A 14 12.55 4.53 1.08
CA ALA A 14 11.62 5.63 1.27
C ALA A 14 10.36 5.18 2.00
N LEU A 15 9.71 6.11 2.69
CA LEU A 15 8.38 5.94 3.28
C LEU A 15 7.33 6.61 2.40
N PRO A 16 6.07 6.12 2.38
CA PRO A 16 4.99 6.82 1.72
C PRO A 16 4.66 8.13 2.45
N GLU A 17 3.92 9.01 1.79
CA GLU A 17 3.37 10.20 2.44
C GLU A 17 2.43 9.79 3.58
N PRO A 18 2.50 10.46 4.75
CA PRO A 18 1.57 10.19 5.85
C PRO A 18 0.11 10.28 5.41
N TYR A 19 -0.71 9.36 5.95
CA TYR A 19 -2.14 9.22 5.68
C TYR A 19 -2.52 8.86 4.23
N ARG A 20 -1.54 8.57 3.37
CA ARG A 20 -1.78 8.02 2.04
C ARG A 20 -2.00 6.52 2.11
N ALA A 21 -3.11 6.05 1.53
CA ALA A 21 -3.37 4.63 1.38
C ALA A 21 -2.43 4.01 0.34
N VAL A 22 -1.75 2.94 0.74
CA VAL A 22 -0.77 2.19 -0.07
C VAL A 22 -0.94 0.70 0.16
N LEU A 23 -0.47 -0.10 -0.78
CA LEU A 23 -0.32 -1.53 -0.57
C LEU A 23 1.00 -1.77 0.15
N VAL A 24 0.99 -2.56 1.22
CA VAL A 24 2.18 -2.93 1.98
C VAL A 24 2.31 -4.44 2.06
N ILE A 25 3.53 -4.93 2.28
CA ILE A 25 3.81 -6.34 2.55
C ILE A 25 4.67 -6.47 3.81
N ASN A 26 4.29 -7.37 4.70
CA ASN A 26 5.15 -7.85 5.78
C ASN A 26 5.70 -9.25 5.42
N SER A 27 6.26 -10.00 6.37
CA SER A 27 6.81 -11.32 6.10
C SER A 27 5.79 -12.38 5.63
N GLU A 28 4.49 -12.12 5.77
CA GLU A 28 3.44 -13.14 5.62
C GLU A 28 2.34 -12.74 4.62
N GLU A 29 1.91 -11.47 4.62
CA GLU A 29 0.69 -11.03 3.94
C GLU A 29 0.81 -9.63 3.32
N TYR A 30 -0.12 -9.35 2.39
CA TYR A 30 -0.32 -8.04 1.79
C TYR A 30 -1.48 -7.31 2.47
N PHE A 31 -1.29 -6.03 2.78
CA PHE A 31 -2.30 -5.19 3.42
C PHE A 31 -2.51 -3.88 2.68
N LEU A 32 -3.73 -3.35 2.78
CA LEU A 32 -3.99 -1.94 2.49
C LEU A 32 -3.79 -1.14 3.78
N ALA A 33 -2.79 -0.26 3.81
CA ALA A 33 -2.41 0.50 5.00
C ALA A 33 -2.00 1.94 4.66
N SER A 34 -1.82 2.75 5.68
CA SER A 34 -1.21 4.08 5.58
C SER A 34 -0.24 4.29 6.74
N ILE A 35 0.87 4.99 6.50
CA ILE A 35 1.78 5.43 7.57
C ILE A 35 1.16 6.64 8.28
N ARG A 36 1.22 6.68 9.61
CA ARG A 36 0.75 7.84 10.40
C ARG A 36 1.93 8.71 10.83
N SER A 37 1.65 9.80 11.54
CA SER A 37 2.66 10.75 12.04
C SER A 37 3.64 10.13 13.04
N ASP A 38 3.31 8.98 13.62
CA ASP A 38 4.18 8.20 14.50
C ASP A 38 5.17 7.31 13.73
N GLY A 39 5.11 7.31 12.40
CA GLY A 39 5.95 6.46 11.55
C GLY A 39 5.45 5.03 11.39
N GLU A 40 4.27 4.71 11.92
CA GLU A 40 3.75 3.34 11.95
C GLU A 40 2.64 3.11 10.93
N PHE A 41 2.66 1.93 10.31
CA PHE A 41 1.63 1.52 9.37
C PHE A 41 0.37 1.06 10.11
N HIS A 42 -0.77 1.58 9.66
CA HIS A 42 -2.07 1.24 10.22
C HIS A 42 -3.06 0.88 9.13
N LEU A 43 -3.89 -0.11 9.43
CA LEU A 43 -5.09 -0.45 8.68
C LEU A 43 -6.20 0.59 8.92
N SER A 44 -7.26 0.53 8.12
CA SER A 44 -8.42 1.43 8.24
C SER A 44 -9.16 1.34 9.58
N ASN A 45 -9.08 0.19 10.25
CA ASN A 45 -9.65 -0.05 11.58
C ASN A 45 -8.71 0.38 12.72
N PHE A 46 -7.63 1.12 12.42
CA PHE A 46 -6.59 1.54 13.36
C PHE A 46 -5.73 0.42 13.97
N SER A 47 -5.82 -0.81 13.47
CA SER A 47 -4.86 -1.86 13.83
C SER A 47 -3.50 -1.56 13.20
N ARG A 48 -2.43 -1.71 13.98
CA ARG A 48 -1.04 -1.57 13.50
C ARG A 48 -0.63 -2.79 12.67
N VAL A 49 0.12 -2.54 11.60
CA VAL A 49 0.77 -3.57 10.78
C VAL A 49 2.24 -3.60 11.15
N TYR A 50 2.71 -4.73 11.68
CA TYR A 50 4.11 -4.91 12.05
C TYR A 50 4.94 -5.47 10.89
N ASP A 51 6.24 -5.25 10.98
CA ASP A 51 7.26 -5.85 10.10
C ASP A 51 7.03 -5.56 8.60
N VAL A 52 6.48 -4.38 8.28
CA VAL A 52 6.33 -3.93 6.90
C VAL A 52 7.72 -3.76 6.28
N THR A 53 7.97 -4.48 5.18
CA THR A 53 9.25 -4.45 4.48
C THR A 53 9.22 -3.59 3.23
N HIS A 54 8.10 -3.59 2.51
CA HIS A 54 7.93 -2.86 1.26
C HIS A 54 6.52 -2.28 1.13
N TRP A 55 6.40 -1.24 0.31
CA TRP A 55 5.13 -0.62 -0.06
C TRP A 55 5.09 -0.25 -1.54
N GLN A 56 3.89 -0.04 -2.08
CA GLN A 56 3.69 0.54 -3.41
C GLN A 56 2.42 1.41 -3.44
N PRO A 57 2.35 2.43 -4.32
CA PRO A 57 1.12 3.16 -4.54
C PRO A 57 0.00 2.24 -5.05
N LEU A 58 -1.25 2.55 -4.72
CA LEU A 58 -2.37 1.82 -5.28
C LEU A 58 -2.44 2.03 -6.79
N PRO A 59 -2.80 0.98 -7.55
CA PRO A 59 -3.04 1.14 -8.98
C PRO A 59 -4.19 2.14 -9.19
N PRO A 60 -4.15 2.93 -10.26
CA PRO A 60 -5.27 3.80 -10.59
C PRO A 60 -6.54 2.95 -10.78
N PRO A 61 -7.73 3.49 -10.45
CA PRO A 61 -8.97 2.80 -10.75
C PRO A 61 -9.00 2.45 -12.24
N SER A 62 -9.26 1.18 -12.57
CA SER A 62 -9.40 0.78 -13.96
C SER A 62 -10.50 1.63 -14.61
N THR A 63 -10.23 2.27 -15.74
CA THR A 63 -11.18 3.16 -16.46
C THR A 63 -12.42 2.46 -17.02
N LYS A 64 -12.70 1.20 -16.64
CA LYS A 64 -13.98 0.56 -16.93
C LYS A 64 -15.04 1.15 -16.00
N SER A 65 -15.66 2.22 -16.50
CA SER A 65 -16.95 2.76 -16.08
C SER A 65 -17.84 1.68 -15.47
N ASN A 66 -18.46 1.98 -14.34
CA ASN A 66 -19.55 1.20 -13.77
C ASN A 66 -20.68 1.04 -14.82
N SER A 67 -20.59 0.01 -15.67
CA SER A 67 -21.66 -0.42 -16.56
C SER A 67 -22.12 -1.84 -16.21
N ALA A 68 -21.99 -2.23 -14.96
CA ALA A 68 -22.44 -3.54 -14.48
C ALA A 68 -23.05 -3.41 -13.09
N ARG A 69 -24.23 -2.77 -13.03
CA ARG A 69 -25.30 -3.07 -12.08
C ARG A 69 -26.61 -2.42 -12.54
N GLU A 70 -27.11 -2.92 -13.67
CA GLU A 70 -28.55 -2.99 -13.91
C GLU A 70 -28.87 -4.43 -14.27
N LYS A 71 -29.37 -5.16 -13.28
CA LYS A 71 -30.53 -6.06 -13.35
C LYS A 71 -30.89 -6.54 -11.96
#